data_AF-A0A067F3U4-F1
#
_entry.id   AF-A0A067F3U4-F1
#
_cell.length_a   1.000
_cell.length_b   1.000
_cell.length_c   1.000
_cell.angle_alpha   90.00
_cell.angle_beta   90.00
_cell.angle_gamma   90.00
#
_symmetry.space_group_name_H-M   'P 1'
#
loop_
_entity.id
_entity.type
_entity.pdbx_description
1 polymer ?
#
loop_
_entity_poly.entity_id
_entity_poly.type
_entity_poly.pdbx_seq_one_letter_code
_entity_poly.pdbx_strand_id
1 'polypeptide(L)'
;MIILDTWRKDVKPSDIEDAINSAAPGKIRVISVSQVSRVFHPNFSAKWRRYLYIFPLNDGENREQSIDSEVEVENFHTSNNVGKQSNGCYENIENLLINDEGGFGSHEKPRNFTICRVNLLLQRLEGKLLSYKTFARDTKASRNIGPPTECFIYHARATEAILPCPVNDHGEGRKVMCVELVANRFLRKMVRVLVATLVREAAAGADEDALLKLMDATCRRATAPPAPPEGLCLVDVGYTNFDPQNSLIP
;
A
#
# COMPACT_ATOMS: atom_id res chain seq x y z
N MET A 1 5.92 19.07 -4.33
CA MET A 1 6.18 20.48 -3.97
C MET A 1 7.51 20.90 -4.58
N ILE A 2 7.55 22.08 -5.20
CA ILE A 2 8.76 22.65 -5.82
C ILE A 2 9.04 23.97 -5.09
N ILE A 3 10.31 24.24 -4.79
CA ILE A 3 10.74 25.56 -4.33
C ILE A 3 11.46 26.25 -5.48
N LEU A 4 11.10 27.51 -5.70
CA LEU A 4 11.75 28.38 -6.67
C LEU A 4 12.36 29.56 -5.92
N ASP A 5 13.68 29.67 -5.99
CA ASP A 5 14.41 30.82 -5.48
C ASP A 5 14.61 31.83 -6.62
N THR A 6 14.18 33.07 -6.39
CA THR A 6 14.38 34.16 -7.35
C THR A 6 14.84 35.43 -6.65
N TRP A 7 15.76 36.15 -7.30
CA TRP A 7 16.20 37.48 -6.88
C TRP A 7 15.28 38.58 -7.41
N ARG A 8 14.37 38.24 -8.33
CA ARG A 8 13.38 39.15 -8.91
C ARG A 8 12.23 39.39 -7.93
N LYS A 9 11.90 40.66 -7.70
CA LYS A 9 10.83 41.08 -6.77
C LYS A 9 9.49 41.35 -7.47
N ASP A 10 9.51 41.37 -8.80
CA ASP A 10 8.39 41.65 -9.69
C ASP A 10 7.60 40.39 -10.08
N VAL A 11 8.14 39.19 -9.80
CA VAL A 11 7.47 37.92 -10.11
C VAL A 11 6.33 37.68 -9.13
N LYS A 12 5.11 37.56 -9.66
CA LYS A 12 3.91 37.25 -8.88
C LYS A 12 3.69 35.74 -8.81
N PRO A 13 2.98 35.24 -7.79
CA PRO A 13 2.58 33.83 -7.72
C PRO A 13 1.82 33.34 -8.96
N SER A 14 0.97 34.19 -9.56
CA SER A 14 0.24 33.89 -10.80
C SER A 14 1.17 33.61 -11.99
N ASP A 15 2.26 34.36 -12.12
CA ASP A 15 3.21 34.19 -13.22
C ASP A 15 3.91 32.83 -13.14
N ILE A 16 4.17 32.36 -11.91
CA ILE A 16 4.74 31.03 -11.64
C ILE A 16 3.73 29.94 -11.98
N GLU A 17 2.48 30.12 -11.56
CA GLU A 17 1.38 29.19 -11.83
C GLU A 17 1.19 28.99 -13.34
N ASP A 18 1.06 30.09 -14.09
CA ASP A 18 0.87 30.06 -15.54
C ASP A 18 2.06 29.43 -16.26
N ALA A 19 3.29 29.76 -15.85
CA ALA A 19 4.49 29.20 -16.43
C ALA A 19 4.58 27.68 -16.25
N ILE A 20 4.30 27.15 -15.05
CA ILE A 20 4.36 25.71 -14.78
C ILE A 20 3.22 24.98 -15.51
N ASN A 21 2.00 25.52 -15.45
CA ASN A 21 0.84 24.91 -16.11
C ASN A 21 1.02 24.85 -17.64
N SER A 22 1.71 25.85 -18.22
CA SER A 22 2.01 25.90 -19.65
C SER A 22 3.20 25.02 -20.06
N ALA A 23 4.11 24.67 -19.13
CA ALA A 23 5.34 23.96 -19.45
C ALA A 23 5.12 22.48 -19.85
N ALA A 24 4.14 21.79 -19.27
CA ALA A 24 3.77 20.43 -19.65
C ALA A 24 2.27 20.16 -19.43
N PRO A 25 1.41 20.68 -20.32
CA PRO A 25 -0.03 20.56 -20.21
C PRO A 25 -0.48 19.11 -20.07
N GLY A 26 -1.37 18.85 -19.11
CA GLY A 26 -1.93 17.52 -18.83
C GLY A 26 -1.00 16.55 -18.10
N LYS A 27 0.29 16.86 -17.93
CA LYS A 27 1.24 16.02 -17.16
C LYS A 27 1.50 16.56 -15.76
N ILE A 28 1.60 17.87 -15.64
CA ILE A 28 1.76 18.57 -14.35
C ILE A 28 0.76 19.72 -14.28
N ARG A 29 0.32 20.01 -13.07
CA ARG A 29 -0.55 21.15 -12.77
C ARG A 29 -0.17 21.71 -11.41
N VAL A 30 -0.16 23.03 -11.32
CA VAL A 30 -0.06 23.74 -10.05
C VAL A 30 -1.41 23.71 -9.35
N ILE A 31 -1.42 23.27 -8.10
CA ILE A 31 -2.61 23.28 -7.24
C ILE A 31 -2.63 24.55 -6.38
N SER A 32 -1.45 25.04 -5.97
CA SER A 32 -1.31 26.28 -5.23
C SER A 32 0.11 26.83 -5.34
N VAL A 33 0.24 28.15 -5.22
CA VAL A 33 1.50 28.87 -5.10
C VAL A 33 1.41 29.81 -3.90
N SER A 34 2.42 29.79 -3.04
CA SER A 34 2.51 30.70 -1.90
C SER A 34 3.94 31.20 -1.72
N GLN A 35 4.06 32.48 -1.36
CA GLN A 35 5.33 33.04 -0.94
C GLN A 35 5.63 32.58 0.48
N VAL A 36 6.84 32.08 0.70
CA VAL A 36 7.29 31.54 1.99
C VAL A 36 8.56 32.25 2.48
N SER A 37 8.87 32.09 3.76
CA SER A 37 10.10 32.64 4.34
C SER A 37 11.35 31.96 3.77
N ARG A 38 12.47 32.69 3.70
CA ARG A 38 13.77 32.16 3.23
C ARG A 38 14.33 31.00 4.05
N VAL A 39 13.86 30.83 5.29
CA VAL A 39 14.27 29.70 6.15
C VAL A 39 13.49 28.42 5.87
N PHE A 40 12.42 28.50 5.06
CA PHE A 40 11.60 27.34 4.73
C PHE A 40 12.32 26.40 3.78
N HIS A 41 12.25 25.09 4.05
CA HIS A 41 12.81 24.07 3.19
C HIS A 41 11.81 22.91 3.01
N PRO A 42 11.54 22.45 1.78
CA PRO A 42 10.40 21.59 1.50
C PRO A 42 10.53 20.23 2.19
N ASN A 43 11.76 19.73 2.30
CA ASN A 43 12.03 18.42 2.89
C ASN A 43 12.28 18.49 4.40
N PHE A 44 12.91 19.57 4.89
CA PHE A 44 13.35 19.64 6.29
C PHE A 44 12.31 20.30 7.19
N SER A 45 11.46 21.17 6.64
CA SER A 45 10.33 21.77 7.37
C SER A 45 9.11 20.85 7.41
N ALA A 46 9.04 19.83 6.55
CA ALA A 46 7.91 18.89 6.50
C ALA A 46 7.85 18.02 7.77
N LYS A 47 6.72 18.08 8.47
CA LYS A 47 6.45 17.35 9.71
C LYS A 47 5.86 15.97 9.46
N TRP A 48 5.08 15.81 8.40
CA TRP A 48 4.49 14.53 8.02
C TRP A 48 4.28 14.43 6.51
N ARG A 49 4.17 13.20 6.01
CA ARG A 49 3.83 12.88 4.62
C ARG A 49 2.66 11.91 4.63
N ARG A 50 1.74 12.05 3.68
CA ARG A 50 0.61 11.13 3.45
C ARG A 50 0.80 10.43 2.12
N TYR A 51 0.82 9.11 2.16
CA TYR A 51 0.74 8.26 0.98
C TYR A 51 -0.59 7.52 0.95
N LEU A 52 -1.12 7.38 -0.27
CA LEU A 52 -2.18 6.45 -0.58
C LEU A 52 -1.61 5.38 -1.52
N TYR A 53 -1.89 4.11 -1.24
CA TYR A 53 -1.59 3.03 -2.15
C TYR A 53 -2.88 2.38 -2.64
N ILE A 54 -3.06 2.30 -3.95
CA ILE A 54 -4.19 1.66 -4.60
C ILE A 54 -3.74 0.26 -5.04
N PHE A 55 -4.23 -0.75 -4.34
CA PHE A 55 -3.94 -2.15 -4.62
C PHE A 55 -5.12 -2.79 -5.38
N PRO A 56 -4.93 -3.28 -6.60
CA PRO A 56 -6.02 -3.90 -7.35
C PRO A 56 -6.46 -5.21 -6.71
N LEU A 57 -7.76 -5.43 -6.58
CA LEU A 57 -8.33 -6.71 -6.18
C LEU A 57 -8.68 -7.47 -7.46
N ASN A 58 -8.36 -8.77 -7.49
CA ASN A 58 -8.75 -9.61 -8.61
C ASN A 58 -10.22 -10.02 -8.39
N ASP A 59 -11.10 -9.52 -9.25
CA ASP A 59 -12.51 -9.93 -9.31
C ASP A 59 -12.63 -11.28 -10.02
N GLY A 60 -11.98 -12.32 -9.51
CA GLY A 60 -12.16 -13.70 -10.01
C GLY A 60 -11.87 -13.95 -11.50
N GLU A 61 -11.30 -13.00 -12.25
CA GLU A 61 -10.86 -13.26 -13.63
C GLU A 61 -9.58 -14.11 -13.61
N ASN A 62 -9.76 -15.43 -13.49
CA ASN A 62 -8.85 -16.39 -14.11
C ASN A 62 -8.88 -16.13 -15.62
N ARG A 63 -8.18 -15.10 -16.11
CA ARG A 63 -7.68 -15.14 -17.48
C ARG A 63 -6.53 -16.12 -17.46
N GLU A 64 -6.86 -17.38 -17.67
CA GLU A 64 -5.91 -18.33 -18.25
C GLU A 64 -5.30 -17.65 -19.48
N GLN A 65 -4.08 -17.14 -19.34
CA GLN A 65 -3.22 -17.00 -20.50
C GLN A 65 -2.72 -18.41 -20.80
N SER A 66 -3.56 -19.18 -21.49
CA SER A 66 -3.12 -20.36 -22.22
C SER A 66 -2.11 -19.89 -23.25
N ILE A 67 -0.83 -20.06 -22.93
CA ILE A 67 0.20 -20.17 -23.94
C ILE A 67 -0.01 -21.55 -24.55
N ASP A 68 -0.42 -21.58 -25.81
CA ASP A 68 -0.52 -22.78 -26.63
C ASP A 68 0.76 -23.62 -26.49
N SER A 69 0.56 -24.87 -26.11
CA SER A 69 1.51 -25.95 -26.31
C SER A 69 0.68 -27.21 -26.47
N GLU A 70 0.36 -27.53 -27.72
CA GLU A 70 -0.30 -28.75 -28.17
C GLU A 70 0.36 -29.99 -27.54
N VAL A 71 -0.39 -30.75 -26.74
CA VAL A 71 -0.29 -32.22 -26.71
C VAL A 71 -1.68 -32.78 -26.40
N GLU A 72 -2.30 -33.39 -27.40
CA GLU A 72 -3.48 -34.25 -27.28
C GLU A 72 -3.15 -35.48 -26.43
N VAL A 73 -4.00 -35.83 -25.44
CA VAL A 73 -4.50 -37.21 -25.22
C VAL A 73 -5.82 -37.14 -24.46
N GLU A 74 -6.85 -37.77 -25.02
CA GLU A 74 -8.21 -37.94 -24.49
C GLU A 74 -8.27 -38.90 -23.27
N ASN A 75 -9.16 -38.64 -22.29
CA ASN A 75 -10.39 -39.43 -22.08
C ASN A 75 -11.11 -39.20 -20.72
N PHE A 76 -12.41 -38.91 -20.85
CA PHE A 76 -13.60 -39.42 -20.11
C PHE A 76 -13.97 -39.01 -18.66
N HIS A 77 -15.09 -38.24 -18.61
CA HIS A 77 -16.36 -38.42 -17.84
C HIS A 77 -16.32 -38.72 -16.32
N THR A 78 -17.04 -38.02 -15.43
CA THR A 78 -18.52 -37.99 -15.35
C THR A 78 -19.01 -36.94 -14.33
N SER A 79 -20.18 -36.38 -14.64
CA SER A 79 -21.12 -35.54 -13.87
C SER A 79 -21.30 -35.83 -12.38
N ASN A 80 -21.60 -34.79 -11.58
CA ASN A 80 -22.88 -34.61 -10.86
C ASN A 80 -22.83 -33.31 -10.02
N ASN A 81 -23.62 -32.27 -10.30
CA ASN A 81 -25.05 -32.04 -10.05
C ASN A 81 -25.39 -31.54 -8.63
N VAL A 82 -26.18 -30.46 -8.64
CA VAL A 82 -27.13 -29.97 -7.63
C VAL A 82 -26.57 -29.11 -6.49
N GLY A 83 -27.08 -27.89 -6.45
CA GLY A 83 -26.81 -26.89 -5.43
C GLY A 83 -27.69 -27.01 -4.20
N LYS A 84 -27.45 -26.10 -3.26
CA LYS A 84 -28.47 -25.63 -2.33
C LYS A 84 -28.08 -24.28 -1.76
N GLN A 85 -29.01 -23.35 -1.92
CA GLN A 85 -29.10 -22.10 -1.18
C GLN A 85 -29.26 -22.43 0.32
N SER A 86 -28.65 -21.64 1.19
CA SER A 86 -29.37 -20.72 2.10
C SER A 86 -28.51 -20.31 3.30
N ASN A 87 -28.59 -19.03 3.61
CA ASN A 87 -28.61 -18.41 4.94
C ASN A 87 -27.48 -18.70 5.95
N GLY A 88 -26.85 -17.60 6.36
CA GLY A 88 -27.11 -17.09 7.71
C GLY A 88 -26.24 -17.64 8.85
N CYS A 89 -25.40 -16.72 9.33
CA CYS A 89 -24.90 -16.60 10.70
C CYS A 89 -23.84 -17.59 11.20
N TYR A 90 -22.92 -16.99 11.95
CA TYR A 90 -22.01 -17.57 12.92
C TYR A 90 -22.45 -18.92 13.48
N GLU A 91 -21.56 -19.91 13.43
CA GLU A 91 -21.06 -20.61 14.63
C GLU A 91 -19.96 -21.64 14.30
N ASN A 92 -18.99 -21.71 15.21
CA ASN A 92 -18.26 -22.89 15.71
C ASN A 92 -17.69 -23.93 14.74
N ILE A 93 -16.35 -24.03 14.68
CA ILE A 93 -15.65 -25.33 14.74
C ILE A 93 -14.37 -25.18 15.58
N GLU A 94 -14.47 -25.63 16.83
CA GLU A 94 -13.36 -26.26 17.54
C GLU A 94 -13.15 -27.67 16.93
N ASN A 95 -11.89 -28.08 16.79
CA ASN A 95 -11.35 -29.39 16.37
C ASN A 95 -10.64 -29.41 15.01
N LEU A 96 -9.31 -29.29 15.05
CA LEU A 96 -8.40 -30.32 14.55
C LEU A 96 -6.97 -30.01 15.00
N LEU A 97 -6.61 -30.56 16.15
CA LEU A 97 -5.24 -30.89 16.47
C LEU A 97 -4.94 -32.32 15.98
N ILE A 98 -3.64 -32.52 15.76
CA ILE A 98 -2.88 -33.77 15.59
C ILE A 98 -2.76 -34.30 14.14
N ASN A 99 -1.63 -34.03 13.48
CA ASN A 99 -0.49 -34.96 13.39
C ASN A 99 0.64 -34.36 12.54
N ASP A 100 1.85 -34.40 13.11
CA ASP A 100 3.14 -34.25 12.43
C ASP A 100 3.41 -35.54 11.65
N GLU A 101 3.73 -35.45 10.35
CA GLU A 101 4.64 -36.33 9.61
C GLU A 101 4.85 -35.78 8.19
N GLY A 102 6.11 -35.81 7.73
CA GLY A 102 6.60 -35.09 6.56
C GLY A 102 5.96 -35.48 5.22
N GLY A 103 5.63 -34.46 4.44
CA GLY A 103 5.30 -34.58 3.02
C GLY A 103 5.50 -33.24 2.32
N PHE A 104 6.33 -33.21 1.28
CA PHE A 104 6.52 -32.05 0.40
C PHE A 104 5.26 -31.84 -0.46
N GLY A 105 4.20 -31.33 0.16
CA GLY A 105 3.01 -30.84 -0.54
C GLY A 105 3.25 -29.39 -0.95
N SER A 106 3.17 -29.10 -2.25
CA SER A 106 2.99 -27.75 -2.75
C SER A 106 1.62 -27.24 -2.28
N HIS A 107 1.52 -26.84 -1.01
CA HIS A 107 0.39 -26.10 -0.50
C HIS A 107 0.31 -24.82 -1.31
N GLU A 108 -0.67 -24.73 -2.20
CA GLU A 108 -1.03 -23.48 -2.85
C GLU A 108 -1.24 -22.45 -1.75
N LYS A 109 -0.33 -21.47 -1.67
CA LYS A 109 -0.45 -20.40 -0.70
C LYS A 109 -1.81 -19.75 -0.89
N PRO A 110 -2.61 -19.56 0.17
CA PRO A 110 -3.90 -18.90 0.02
C PRO A 110 -3.67 -17.56 -0.66
N ARG A 111 -4.33 -17.34 -1.80
CA ARG A 111 -4.26 -16.07 -2.53
C ARG A 111 -5.31 -15.08 -2.05
N ASN A 112 -6.25 -15.56 -1.23
CA ASN A 112 -7.39 -14.78 -0.76
C ASN A 112 -7.09 -14.24 0.64
N PHE A 113 -7.31 -12.93 0.81
CA PHE A 113 -7.21 -12.24 2.08
C PHE A 113 -8.43 -11.34 2.24
N THR A 114 -8.76 -10.97 3.48
CA THR A 114 -9.79 -9.97 3.75
C THR A 114 -9.16 -8.61 4.01
N ILE A 115 -9.79 -7.54 3.51
CA ILE A 115 -9.32 -6.17 3.74
C ILE A 115 -9.38 -5.83 5.23
N CYS A 116 -10.38 -6.34 5.95
CA CYS A 116 -10.46 -6.22 7.41
C CYS A 116 -9.21 -6.76 8.10
N ARG A 117 -8.67 -7.91 7.65
CA ARG A 117 -7.43 -8.45 8.22
C ARG A 117 -6.23 -7.56 7.92
N VAL A 118 -6.13 -7.04 6.69
CA VAL A 118 -5.07 -6.08 6.32
C VAL A 118 -5.14 -4.82 7.18
N ASN A 119 -6.33 -4.26 7.36
CA ASN A 119 -6.56 -3.06 8.18
C ASN A 119 -6.16 -3.30 9.65
N LEU A 120 -6.50 -4.46 10.21
CA LEU A 120 -6.15 -4.84 11.58
C LEU A 120 -4.63 -4.95 11.80
N LEU A 121 -3.90 -5.54 10.84
CA LEU A 121 -2.43 -5.59 10.88
C LEU A 121 -1.81 -4.20 10.78
N LEU A 122 -2.35 -3.33 9.92
CA LEU A 122 -1.89 -1.94 9.74
C LEU A 122 -2.05 -1.11 11.01
N GLN A 123 -3.19 -1.23 11.68
CA GLN A 123 -3.52 -0.51 12.91
C GLN A 123 -2.48 -0.73 14.02
N ARG A 124 -1.82 -1.89 14.05
CA ARG A 124 -0.79 -2.20 15.05
C ARG A 124 0.46 -1.32 14.96
N LEU A 125 0.62 -0.61 13.85
CA LEU A 125 1.75 0.31 13.61
C LEU A 125 1.50 1.73 14.12
N GLU A 126 0.23 2.13 14.30
CA GLU A 126 -0.14 3.49 14.67
C GLU A 126 0.36 3.87 16.06
N GLY A 127 0.78 5.12 16.22
CA GLY A 127 1.16 5.68 17.51
C GLY A 127 2.50 5.17 18.04
N LYS A 128 3.25 4.38 17.26
CA LYS A 128 4.51 3.76 17.68
C LYS A 128 5.69 4.30 16.88
N LEU A 129 6.78 4.61 17.60
CA LEU A 129 8.08 4.85 17.00
C LEU A 129 8.78 3.50 16.83
N LEU A 130 8.90 3.02 15.58
CA LEU A 130 9.41 1.69 15.27
C LEU A 130 10.52 1.75 14.21
N SER A 131 11.42 0.76 14.24
CA SER A 131 12.47 0.63 13.23
C SER A 131 11.97 -0.11 12.00
N TYR A 132 11.79 0.62 10.89
CA TYR A 132 11.32 0.07 9.61
C TYR A 132 12.46 -0.44 8.72
N LYS A 133 13.61 -0.78 9.30
CA LYS A 133 14.82 -1.20 8.56
C LYS A 133 14.57 -2.39 7.64
N THR A 134 13.78 -3.37 8.09
CA THR A 134 13.43 -4.58 7.32
C THR A 134 12.47 -4.29 6.16
N PHE A 135 11.72 -3.19 6.24
CA PHE A 135 10.82 -2.69 5.20
C PHE A 135 11.49 -1.72 4.22
N ALA A 136 12.70 -1.25 4.51
CA ALA A 136 13.45 -0.39 3.60
C ALA A 136 14.19 -1.18 2.51
N ARG A 137 14.38 -0.56 1.35
CA ARG A 137 15.30 -1.02 0.30
C ARG A 137 16.16 0.14 -0.19
N ASP A 138 17.33 -0.17 -0.71
CA ASP A 138 18.27 0.79 -1.31
C ASP A 138 18.60 2.00 -0.42
N THR A 139 18.44 1.87 0.89
CA THR A 139 18.76 2.90 1.86
C THR A 139 20.22 2.73 2.25
N LYS A 140 21.07 3.69 1.85
CA LYS A 140 22.47 3.73 2.29
C LYS A 140 22.52 3.91 3.81
N ALA A 141 23.54 3.36 4.46
CA ALA A 141 23.78 3.65 5.87
C ALA A 141 23.88 5.18 6.07
N SER A 142 23.15 5.70 7.06
CA SER A 142 23.14 7.14 7.36
C SER A 142 24.51 7.59 7.87
N ARG A 143 24.89 8.82 7.51
CA ARG A 143 26.06 9.52 8.05
C ARG A 143 25.75 10.29 9.35
N ASN A 144 24.48 10.44 9.72
CA ASN A 144 24.03 11.16 10.91
C ASN A 144 23.63 10.20 12.04
N ILE A 145 23.93 10.61 13.29
CA ILE A 145 23.75 9.87 14.54
C ILE A 145 22.25 9.72 14.90
N GLY A 146 21.86 8.49 15.30
CA GLY A 146 20.49 8.02 15.49
C GLY A 146 20.18 6.84 14.55
N PRO A 147 19.39 5.82 14.93
CA PRO A 147 19.09 4.71 14.02
C PRO A 147 18.29 5.29 12.84
N PRO A 148 18.85 5.33 11.62
CA PRO A 148 18.29 6.10 10.51
C PRO A 148 17.03 5.49 9.90
N THR A 149 16.43 4.54 10.61
CA THR A 149 15.35 3.67 10.17
C THR A 149 14.11 3.78 11.03
N GLU A 150 14.14 4.56 12.10
CA GLU A 150 12.96 4.80 12.93
C GLU A 150 11.99 5.78 12.25
N CYS A 151 10.71 5.40 12.23
CA CYS A 151 9.61 6.22 11.74
C CYS A 151 8.45 6.13 12.73
N PHE A 152 7.67 7.21 12.83
CA PHE A 152 6.45 7.27 13.60
C PHE A 152 5.27 7.33 12.65
N ILE A 153 4.38 6.33 12.73
CA ILE A 153 3.14 6.28 11.94
C ILE A 153 2.04 6.98 12.73
N TYR A 154 1.54 8.08 12.20
CA TYR A 154 0.41 8.81 12.77
C TYR A 154 -0.92 8.13 12.45
N HIS A 155 -1.05 7.61 11.23
CA HIS A 155 -2.28 7.00 10.74
C HIS A 155 -1.97 5.92 9.70
N ALA A 156 -2.69 4.80 9.75
CA ALA A 156 -2.56 3.64 8.90
C ALA A 156 -3.91 2.90 8.81
N ARG A 157 -4.55 2.95 7.64
CA ARG A 157 -5.84 2.29 7.39
C ARG A 157 -5.86 1.63 6.03
N ALA A 158 -6.68 0.58 5.91
CA ALA A 158 -7.04 -0.02 4.63
C ALA A 158 -8.56 -0.14 4.51
N THR A 159 -9.08 0.18 3.32
CA THR A 159 -10.50 0.03 3.00
C THR A 159 -10.70 -0.44 1.56
N GLU A 160 -11.86 -1.03 1.29
CA GLU A 160 -12.30 -1.32 -0.07
C GLU A 160 -12.81 -0.04 -0.74
N ALA A 161 -12.53 0.10 -2.04
CA ALA A 161 -13.10 1.14 -2.87
C ALA A 161 -13.38 0.59 -4.28
N ILE A 162 -14.22 1.31 -5.02
CA ILE A 162 -14.52 1.03 -6.42
C ILE A 162 -13.99 2.20 -7.24
N LEU A 163 -13.07 1.93 -8.16
CA LEU A 163 -12.58 2.94 -9.10
C LEU A 163 -13.45 2.94 -10.37
N PRO A 164 -13.95 4.10 -10.80
CA PRO A 164 -14.66 4.20 -12.07
C PRO A 164 -13.75 3.77 -13.22
N CYS A 165 -14.24 2.87 -14.08
CA CYS A 165 -13.56 2.53 -15.32
C CYS A 165 -14.14 3.40 -16.45
N PRO A 166 -13.37 4.32 -17.04
CA PRO A 166 -13.89 5.20 -18.09
C PRO A 166 -14.10 4.49 -19.44
N VAL A 167 -13.71 3.22 -19.58
CA VAL A 167 -13.61 2.52 -20.88
C VAL A 167 -14.72 1.48 -21.10
N ASN A 168 -15.45 1.05 -20.07
CA ASN A 168 -16.48 0.01 -20.19
C ASN A 168 -17.88 0.58 -19.93
N ASP A 169 -18.76 0.49 -20.93
CA ASP A 169 -20.19 0.87 -20.87
C ASP A 169 -21.03 0.00 -19.90
N HIS A 170 -20.41 -1.01 -19.27
CA HIS A 170 -21.08 -1.97 -18.37
C HIS A 170 -21.12 -1.53 -16.89
N GLY A 171 -20.67 -0.31 -16.56
CA GLY A 171 -20.97 0.34 -15.27
C GLY A 171 -20.33 -0.26 -14.01
N GLU A 172 -19.72 -1.43 -14.07
CA GLU A 172 -19.00 -2.00 -12.92
C GLU A 172 -17.58 -1.43 -12.86
N GLY A 173 -17.34 -0.57 -11.87
CA GLY A 173 -16.01 -0.07 -11.55
C GLY A 173 -15.10 -1.18 -11.03
N ARG A 174 -13.79 -0.96 -11.08
CA ARG A 174 -12.79 -1.92 -10.61
C ARG A 174 -12.71 -1.90 -9.09
N LYS A 175 -12.82 -3.06 -8.43
CA LYS A 175 -12.58 -3.17 -6.99
C LYS A 175 -11.10 -3.03 -6.66
N VAL A 176 -10.81 -2.21 -5.66
CA VAL A 176 -9.46 -1.95 -5.17
C VAL A 176 -9.45 -1.91 -3.64
N MET A 177 -8.29 -2.20 -3.06
CA MET A 177 -7.99 -1.88 -1.67
C MET A 177 -7.14 -0.61 -1.64
N CYS A 178 -7.64 0.40 -0.95
CA CYS A 178 -6.92 1.64 -0.68
C CYS A 178 -6.23 1.55 0.67
N VAL A 179 -4.92 1.82 0.72
CA VAL A 179 -4.13 1.87 1.95
C VAL A 179 -3.63 3.30 2.17
N GLU A 180 -4.10 3.95 3.22
CA GLU A 180 -3.60 5.26 3.65
C GLU A 180 -2.49 5.07 4.70
N LEU A 181 -1.38 5.79 4.54
CA LEU A 181 -0.30 5.87 5.50
C LEU A 181 0.12 7.32 5.71
N VAL A 182 0.09 7.78 6.96
CA VAL A 182 0.61 9.07 7.37
C VAL A 182 1.72 8.86 8.41
N ALA A 183 2.90 9.42 8.14
CA ALA A 183 4.06 9.28 9.02
C ALA A 183 4.92 10.54 9.03
N ASN A 184 5.77 10.67 10.04
CA ASN A 184 6.74 11.76 10.10
C ASN A 184 7.72 11.72 8.90
N ARG A 185 8.12 10.51 8.51
CA ARG A 185 8.99 10.20 7.37
C ARG A 185 8.76 8.77 6.92
N PHE A 186 9.21 8.46 5.70
CA PHE A 186 9.25 7.11 5.15
C PHE A 186 10.64 6.80 4.63
N LEU A 187 11.06 5.54 4.78
CA LEU A 187 12.31 5.07 4.19
C LEU A 187 12.11 4.75 2.70
N ARG A 188 13.21 4.66 1.95
CA ARG A 188 13.14 4.36 0.51
C ARG A 188 12.46 3.00 0.30
N LYS A 189 11.44 3.01 -0.56
CA LYS A 189 10.55 1.86 -0.88
C LYS A 189 9.73 1.30 0.30
N MET A 190 9.77 1.93 1.49
CA MET A 190 9.09 1.44 2.70
C MET A 190 7.61 1.16 2.48
N VAL A 191 6.85 2.12 1.96
CA VAL A 191 5.40 1.97 1.73
C VAL A 191 5.09 0.75 0.87
N ARG A 192 5.81 0.58 -0.25
CA ARG A 192 5.59 -0.52 -1.20
C ARG A 192 5.93 -1.88 -0.60
N VAL A 193 6.99 -1.97 0.20
CA VAL A 193 7.37 -3.22 0.89
C VAL A 193 6.36 -3.53 1.99
N LEU A 194 5.91 -2.50 2.72
CA LEU A 194 4.91 -2.65 3.78
C LEU A 194 3.59 -3.19 3.20
N VAL A 195 3.05 -2.57 2.16
CA VAL A 195 1.80 -3.00 1.49
C VAL A 195 1.91 -4.44 0.96
N ALA A 196 2.99 -4.79 0.26
CA ALA A 196 3.16 -6.16 -0.23
C ALA A 196 3.27 -7.19 0.91
N THR A 197 3.95 -6.82 2.00
CA THR A 197 4.12 -7.70 3.15
C THR A 197 2.80 -7.90 3.89
N LEU A 198 2.01 -6.83 4.06
CA LEU A 198 0.68 -6.87 4.64
C LEU A 198 -0.24 -7.85 3.91
N VAL A 199 -0.30 -7.76 2.58
CA VAL A 199 -1.10 -8.67 1.75
C VAL A 199 -0.63 -10.11 1.93
N ARG A 200 0.69 -10.34 1.91
CA ARG A 200 1.27 -11.68 2.11
C ARG A 200 0.93 -12.27 3.49
N GLU A 201 1.08 -11.50 4.56
CA GLU A 201 0.81 -11.95 5.93
C GLU A 201 -0.69 -12.15 6.17
N ALA A 202 -1.54 -11.26 5.65
CA ALA A 202 -2.99 -11.40 5.75
C ALA A 202 -3.48 -12.66 5.02
N ALA A 203 -2.96 -12.94 3.83
CA ALA A 203 -3.29 -14.14 3.07
C ALA A 203 -2.76 -15.43 3.72
N ALA A 204 -1.63 -15.34 4.43
CA ALA A 204 -1.08 -16.45 5.21
C ALA A 204 -1.80 -16.69 6.54
N GLY A 205 -2.78 -15.87 6.91
CA GLY A 205 -3.47 -15.98 8.20
C GLY A 205 -2.58 -15.65 9.40
N ALA A 206 -1.51 -14.86 9.21
CA ALA A 206 -0.57 -14.52 10.27
C ALA A 206 -1.26 -13.73 11.40
N ASP A 207 -0.72 -13.83 12.62
CA ASP A 207 -1.24 -13.14 13.79
C ASP A 207 -1.17 -11.61 13.70
N GLU A 208 -1.88 -10.91 14.59
CA GLU A 208 -2.02 -9.45 14.54
C GLU A 208 -0.70 -8.70 14.68
N ASP A 209 0.27 -9.29 15.39
CA ASP A 209 1.58 -8.68 15.64
C ASP A 209 2.63 -9.14 14.63
N ALA A 210 2.23 -9.83 13.56
CA ALA A 210 3.14 -10.35 12.53
C ALA A 210 4.09 -9.27 11.97
N LEU A 211 3.59 -8.06 11.71
CA LEU A 211 4.44 -6.97 11.21
C LEU A 211 5.47 -6.52 12.25
N LEU A 212 5.10 -6.49 13.53
CA LEU A 212 6.01 -6.12 14.62
C LEU A 212 7.12 -7.17 14.75
N LYS A 213 6.76 -8.46 14.71
CA LYS A 213 7.74 -9.57 14.70
C LYS A 213 8.70 -9.47 13.50
N LEU A 214 8.21 -9.04 12.33
CA LEU A 214 9.04 -8.83 11.14
C LEU A 214 9.99 -7.61 11.26
N MET A 215 9.75 -6.67 12.17
CA MET A 215 10.67 -5.56 12.42
C MET A 215 11.93 -6.02 13.17
N ASP A 216 11.78 -7.02 14.04
CA ASP A 216 12.89 -7.61 14.79
C ASP A 216 13.75 -8.57 13.95
N ALA A 217 13.27 -8.93 12.75
CA ALA A 217 14.00 -9.79 11.84
C ALA A 217 15.32 -9.14 11.37
N THR A 218 16.40 -9.93 11.32
CA THR A 218 17.70 -9.47 10.81
C THR A 218 17.79 -9.53 9.28
N CYS A 219 16.90 -10.29 8.63
CA CYS A 219 16.95 -10.57 7.20
C CYS A 219 15.85 -9.81 6.42
N ARG A 220 16.25 -9.04 5.40
CA ARG A 220 15.30 -8.36 4.50
C ARG A 220 14.42 -9.31 3.69
N ARG A 221 14.79 -10.59 3.55
CA ARG A 221 13.97 -11.61 2.88
C ARG A 221 12.75 -12.02 3.70
N ALA A 222 12.68 -11.62 4.97
CA ALA A 222 11.50 -11.85 5.81
C ALA A 222 10.28 -11.02 5.33
N THR A 223 10.51 -9.89 4.67
CA THR A 223 9.46 -9.05 4.08
C THR A 223 9.29 -9.34 2.59
N ALA A 224 8.10 -9.06 2.05
CA ALA A 224 7.81 -9.24 0.64
C ALA A 224 8.68 -8.32 -0.26
N PRO A 225 8.85 -8.65 -1.55
CA PRO A 225 9.38 -7.68 -2.51
C PRO A 225 8.46 -6.44 -2.57
N PRO A 226 8.98 -5.25 -2.92
CA PRO A 226 8.16 -4.05 -3.01
C PRO A 226 7.01 -4.25 -4.01
N ALA A 227 5.77 -3.92 -3.60
CA ALA A 227 4.61 -3.86 -4.50
C ALA A 227 4.89 -2.96 -5.72
N PRO A 228 4.20 -3.07 -6.86
CA PRO A 228 4.43 -2.20 -8.03
C PRO A 228 4.31 -0.69 -7.71
N PRO A 229 5.05 0.22 -8.37
CA PRO A 229 5.01 1.66 -8.06
C PRO A 229 3.74 2.37 -8.52
N GLU A 230 3.00 1.82 -9.48
CA GLU A 230 1.90 2.49 -10.18
C GLU A 230 0.72 2.81 -9.26
N GLY A 231 0.54 2.01 -8.19
CA GLY A 231 -0.49 2.26 -7.18
C GLY A 231 -0.12 3.29 -6.13
N LEU A 232 1.13 3.78 -6.07
CA LEU A 232 1.61 4.65 -4.99
C LEU A 232 1.44 6.13 -5.34
N CYS A 233 0.71 6.87 -4.51
CA CYS A 233 0.52 8.31 -4.62
C CYS A 233 1.01 9.03 -3.36
N LEU A 234 1.88 10.04 -3.50
CA LEU A 234 2.10 11.04 -2.46
C LEU A 234 0.94 12.02 -2.53
N VAL A 235 0.05 11.97 -1.53
CA VAL A 235 -1.18 12.77 -1.53
C VAL A 235 -0.92 14.15 -0.95
N ASP A 236 -0.21 14.21 0.19
CA ASP A 236 -0.02 15.46 0.90
C ASP A 236 1.26 15.47 1.76
N VAL A 237 1.75 16.66 2.09
CA VAL A 237 2.89 16.92 2.97
C VAL A 237 2.52 18.07 3.88
N GLY A 238 2.48 17.82 5.20
CA GLY A 238 2.16 18.86 6.16
C GLY A 238 3.36 19.50 6.82
N TYR A 239 3.21 20.80 7.05
CA TYR A 239 4.19 21.66 7.73
C TYR A 239 3.73 22.08 9.14
N THR A 240 2.50 21.70 9.50
CA THR A 240 1.92 21.82 10.85
C THR A 240 1.79 20.44 11.49
N ASN A 241 1.38 20.39 12.76
CA ASN A 241 1.15 19.11 13.43
C ASN A 241 0.04 18.35 12.71
N PHE A 242 0.16 17.02 12.66
CA PHE A 242 -0.85 16.18 12.04
C PHE A 242 -2.14 16.22 12.86
N ASP A 243 -3.27 16.40 12.17
CA ASP A 243 -4.61 16.32 12.75
C ASP A 243 -5.29 15.03 12.25
N PRO A 244 -5.58 14.06 13.14
CA PRO A 244 -6.24 12.82 12.79
C PRO A 244 -7.61 13.00 12.10
N GLN A 245 -8.30 14.13 12.31
CA GLN A 245 -9.59 14.40 11.67
C GLN A 245 -9.47 14.58 10.15
N ASN A 246 -8.27 14.85 9.64
CA ASN A 246 -8.03 15.04 8.21
C ASN A 246 -7.70 13.73 7.48
N SER A 247 -7.84 12.56 8.13
CA SER A 247 -7.56 11.25 7.51
C SER A 247 -8.55 10.96 6.38
N LEU A 248 -8.07 10.36 5.30
CA LEU A 248 -8.91 10.03 4.14
C LEU A 248 -9.74 8.76 4.39
N ILE A 249 -9.20 7.84 5.18
CA ILE A 249 -9.85 6.61 5.60
C ILE A 249 -10.01 6.69 7.13
N PRO A 250 -11.24 6.65 7.68
CA PRO A 250 -11.45 6.70 9.12
C PRO A 250 -11.00 5.41 9.86
#